data_AF-A0A6N9Z7L2-F1
#
_entry.id   AF-A0A6N9Z7L2-F1
#
_cell.length_a   1.000
_cell.length_b   1.000
_cell.length_c   1.000
_cell.angle_alpha   90.00
_cell.angle_beta   90.00
_cell.angle_gamma   90.00
#
_symmetry.space_group_name_H-M   'P 1'
#
loop_
_entity.id
_entity.type
_entity.pdbx_description
1 polymer ?
#
loop_
_entity_poly.entity_id
_entity_poly.type
_entity_poly.pdbx_seq_one_letter_code
_entity_poly.pdbx_strand_id
1 'polypeptide(L)'
;MTTSIDTNQLRTTLDSDEPDIAMICDCLTGALPLRDAVLALIVDPTIGDDALRLITDDPHSRQAADVINRVLARTFHDVISLDVPRIRRIATVIATEADIRKDARLHAASAYLYWMIREHERAALHALTALSMDDRIQLATIVLTGIEQGFPRD
;
A
#
# COMPACT_ATOMS: atom_id res chain seq x y z
N MET A 1 -4.09 16.96 -15.94
CA MET A 1 -5.44 16.38 -15.80
C MET A 1 -5.37 15.40 -14.66
N THR A 2 -5.96 15.74 -13.51
CA THR A 2 -6.06 14.84 -12.36
C THR A 2 -7.15 13.84 -12.72
N THR A 3 -6.76 12.63 -13.11
CA THR A 3 -7.71 11.54 -13.31
C THR A 3 -8.32 11.26 -11.94
N SER A 4 -9.53 11.75 -11.71
CA SER A 4 -10.35 11.34 -10.58
C SER A 4 -10.68 9.87 -10.81
N ILE A 5 -9.82 8.98 -10.34
CA ILE A 5 -10.09 7.55 -10.39
C ILE A 5 -11.26 7.31 -9.44
N ASP A 6 -12.36 6.79 -9.98
CA ASP A 6 -13.54 6.46 -9.20
C ASP A 6 -13.16 5.41 -8.16
N THR A 7 -13.39 5.73 -6.88
CA THR A 7 -13.14 4.82 -5.76
C THR A 7 -13.86 3.47 -5.94
N ASN A 8 -15.00 3.46 -6.64
CA ASN A 8 -15.73 2.24 -7.00
C ASN A 8 -14.99 1.40 -8.04
N GLN A 9 -14.34 2.04 -9.01
CA GLN A 9 -13.53 1.37 -10.00
C GLN A 9 -12.29 0.75 -9.34
N LEU A 10 -11.65 1.47 -8.41
CA LEU A 10 -10.51 0.95 -7.67
C LEU A 10 -10.85 -0.30 -6.85
N ARG A 11 -11.99 -0.31 -6.13
CA ARG A 11 -12.47 -1.49 -5.40
C ARG A 11 -12.76 -2.65 -6.33
N THR A 12 -13.54 -2.41 -7.37
CA THR A 12 -13.91 -3.44 -8.34
C THR A 12 -12.66 -4.11 -8.94
N THR A 13 -11.63 -3.32 -9.26
CA THR A 13 -10.37 -3.85 -9.78
C THR A 13 -9.61 -4.70 -8.77
N LEU A 14 -9.55 -4.29 -7.49
CA LEU A 14 -8.82 -5.03 -6.45
C LEU A 14 -9.53 -6.31 -5.99
N ASP A 15 -10.84 -6.37 -6.14
CA ASP A 15 -11.66 -7.53 -5.75
C ASP A 15 -11.94 -8.49 -6.91
N SER A 16 -11.53 -8.15 -8.13
CA SER A 16 -11.59 -9.02 -9.31
C SER A 16 -10.70 -10.26 -9.15
N ASP A 17 -11.14 -11.40 -9.70
CA ASP A 17 -10.31 -12.61 -9.81
C ASP A 17 -9.04 -12.36 -10.66
N GLU A 18 -9.16 -11.45 -11.63
CA GLU A 18 -8.08 -10.93 -12.46
C GLU A 18 -8.00 -9.41 -12.26
N PRO A 19 -7.22 -8.94 -11.27
CA PRO A 19 -7.07 -7.50 -11.03
C PRO A 19 -6.28 -6.85 -12.17
N ASP A 20 -6.71 -5.66 -12.60
CA ASP A 20 -5.94 -4.80 -13.51
C ASP A 20 -4.72 -4.24 -12.78
N ILE A 21 -3.65 -5.01 -12.84
CA ILE A 21 -2.35 -4.71 -12.23
C ILE A 21 -1.76 -3.41 -12.75
N ALA A 22 -1.95 -3.11 -14.04
CA ALA A 22 -1.40 -1.89 -14.61
C ALA A 22 -2.07 -0.67 -13.99
N MET A 23 -3.41 -0.69 -13.87
CA MET A 23 -4.17 0.36 -13.19
C MET A 23 -3.74 0.50 -11.72
N ILE A 24 -3.55 -0.61 -11.00
CA ILE A 24 -3.08 -0.58 -9.60
C ILE A 24 -1.70 0.09 -9.50
N CYS A 25 -0.76 -0.28 -10.37
CA CYS A 25 0.58 0.30 -10.39
C CYS A 25 0.57 1.80 -10.73
N ASP A 26 -0.28 2.21 -11.66
CA ASP A 26 -0.43 3.62 -12.03
C ASP A 26 -1.02 4.44 -10.85
N CYS A 27 -1.93 3.84 -10.07
CA CYS A 27 -2.46 4.47 -8.87
C CYS A 27 -1.38 4.63 -7.78
N LEU A 28 -0.54 3.60 -7.58
CA LEU A 28 0.53 3.60 -6.57
C LEU A 28 1.66 4.59 -6.88
N THR A 29 1.89 4.89 -8.16
CA THR A 29 2.94 5.81 -8.62
C THR A 29 2.45 7.25 -8.80
N GLY A 30 1.14 7.45 -8.77
CA GLY A 30 0.46 8.73 -8.93
C GLY A 30 0.49 9.62 -7.68
N ALA A 31 -0.66 10.17 -7.31
CA ALA A 31 -0.77 11.07 -6.16
C ALA A 31 -0.72 10.32 -4.82
N LEU A 32 -0.09 10.91 -3.79
CA LEU A 32 0.01 10.31 -2.45
C LEU A 32 -1.35 9.86 -1.86
N PRO A 33 -2.43 10.67 -1.94
CA PRO A 33 -3.74 10.25 -1.44
C PRO A 33 -4.26 8.98 -2.10
N LEU A 34 -4.06 8.87 -3.41
CA LEU A 34 -4.48 7.71 -4.19
C LEU A 34 -3.64 6.47 -3.84
N ARG A 35 -2.31 6.62 -3.71
CA ARG A 35 -1.42 5.55 -3.24
C ARG A 35 -1.88 5.04 -1.87
N ASP A 36 -2.14 5.93 -0.92
CA ASP A 36 -2.49 5.56 0.44
C ASP A 36 -3.86 4.88 0.49
N ALA A 37 -4.82 5.34 -0.33
CA ALA A 37 -6.12 4.69 -0.53
C ALA A 37 -5.97 3.25 -1.07
N VAL A 38 -5.13 3.04 -2.09
CA VAL A 38 -4.87 1.71 -2.67
C VAL A 38 -4.26 0.78 -1.63
N LEU A 39 -3.21 1.24 -0.93
CA LEU A 39 -2.54 0.43 0.10
C LEU A 39 -3.49 0.07 1.24
N ALA A 40 -4.29 1.03 1.71
CA ALA A 40 -5.29 0.80 2.75
C ALA A 40 -6.32 -0.25 2.32
N LEU A 41 -6.82 -0.17 1.08
CA LEU A 41 -7.81 -1.10 0.55
C LEU A 41 -7.24 -2.51 0.27
N ILE A 42 -5.96 -2.62 -0.09
CA ILE A 42 -5.28 -3.91 -0.20
C ILE A 42 -5.20 -4.58 1.18
N VAL A 43 -4.84 -3.82 2.22
CA VAL A 43 -4.66 -4.33 3.59
C VAL A 43 -5.99 -4.63 4.27
N ASP A 44 -6.98 -3.75 4.10
CA ASP A 44 -8.32 -3.88 4.65
C ASP A 44 -9.39 -3.64 3.57
N PRO A 45 -9.88 -4.72 2.91
CA PRO A 45 -10.92 -4.59 1.89
C PRO A 45 -12.27 -4.13 2.46
N THR A 46 -12.44 -4.10 3.79
CA THR A 46 -13.69 -3.71 4.47
C THR A 46 -13.82 -2.20 4.65
N ILE A 47 -12.81 -1.41 4.31
CA ILE A 47 -12.90 0.06 4.27
C ILE A 47 -14.10 0.43 3.40
N GLY A 48 -15.01 1.27 3.89
CA GLY A 48 -16.17 1.72 3.11
C GLY A 48 -15.83 2.82 2.10
N ASP A 49 -16.68 3.01 1.09
CA ASP A 49 -16.42 3.96 0.01
C ASP A 49 -16.32 5.42 0.50
N ASP A 50 -17.09 5.80 1.52
CA ASP A 50 -17.00 7.12 2.14
C ASP A 50 -15.62 7.36 2.79
N ALA A 51 -15.07 6.32 3.44
CA ALA A 51 -13.73 6.40 4.04
C ALA A 51 -12.65 6.46 2.96
N LEU A 52 -12.84 5.75 1.85
CA LEU A 52 -11.93 5.78 0.71
C LEU A 52 -11.94 7.16 0.03
N ARG A 53 -13.13 7.75 -0.16
CA ARG A 53 -13.29 9.12 -0.68
C ARG A 53 -12.69 10.16 0.25
N LEU A 54 -12.83 10.01 1.57
CA LEU A 54 -12.17 10.89 2.53
C LEU A 54 -10.65 10.89 2.36
N ILE A 55 -10.05 9.71 2.14
CA ILE A 55 -8.60 9.60 1.90
C ILE A 55 -8.21 10.29 0.58
N THR A 56 -8.99 10.13 -0.49
CA THR A 56 -8.63 10.67 -1.82
C THR A 56 -8.92 12.16 -1.99
N ASP A 57 -10.08 12.60 -1.51
CA ASP A 57 -10.65 13.92 -1.83
C ASP A 57 -10.33 14.96 -0.75
N ASP A 58 -10.15 14.52 0.50
CA ASP A 58 -9.79 15.40 1.64
C ASP A 58 -8.66 14.79 2.51
N PRO A 59 -7.46 14.54 1.93
CA PRO A 59 -6.36 13.84 2.58
C PRO A 59 -5.75 14.59 3.78
N HIS A 60 -5.99 15.90 3.89
CA HIS A 60 -5.49 16.72 4.99
C HIS A 60 -6.48 16.84 6.15
N SER A 61 -7.69 16.28 6.01
CA SER A 61 -8.65 16.25 7.09
C SER A 61 -8.19 15.35 8.23
N ARG A 62 -8.56 15.74 9.45
CA ARG A 62 -8.40 14.87 10.62
C ARG A 62 -9.10 13.53 10.43
N GLN A 63 -10.23 13.53 9.71
CA GLN A 63 -11.01 12.32 9.44
C GLN A 63 -10.25 11.34 8.53
N ALA A 64 -9.61 11.80 7.47
CA ALA A 64 -8.76 10.97 6.62
C ALA A 64 -7.59 10.37 7.42
N ALA A 65 -6.92 11.19 8.25
CA ALA A 65 -5.86 10.70 9.13
C ALA A 65 -6.37 9.64 10.13
N ASP A 66 -7.55 9.83 10.72
CA ASP A 66 -8.17 8.87 11.63
C ASP A 66 -8.52 7.54 10.93
N VAL A 67 -8.90 7.56 9.65
CA VAL A 67 -9.14 6.35 8.85
C VAL A 67 -7.84 5.58 8.64
N ILE A 68 -6.78 6.24 8.17
CA ILE A 68 -5.47 5.60 7.93
C ILE A 68 -4.90 5.05 9.24
N ASN A 69 -4.93 5.83 10.32
CA ASN A 69 -4.48 5.38 11.63
C ASN A 69 -5.25 4.17 12.14
N ARG A 70 -6.55 4.08 11.85
CA ARG A 70 -7.37 2.93 12.22
C ARG A 70 -6.98 1.68 11.43
N VAL A 71 -6.73 1.80 10.12
CA VAL A 71 -6.26 0.68 9.28
C VAL A 71 -4.93 0.18 9.84
N LEU A 72 -3.95 1.08 10.02
CA LEU A 72 -2.65 0.76 10.58
C LEU A 72 -2.75 0.12 11.98
N ALA A 73 -3.50 0.73 12.89
CA ALA A 73 -3.67 0.23 14.24
C ALA A 73 -4.31 -1.15 14.25
N ARG A 74 -5.34 -1.37 13.42
CA ARG A 74 -6.00 -2.68 13.31
C ARG A 74 -5.07 -3.75 12.78
N THR A 75 -4.19 -3.40 11.84
CA THR A 75 -3.21 -4.33 11.31
C THR A 75 -2.07 -4.62 12.30
N PHE A 76 -1.58 -3.63 13.04
CA PHE A 76 -0.49 -3.82 13.99
C PHE A 76 -0.90 -4.46 15.33
N HIS A 77 -2.19 -4.43 15.67
CA HIS A 77 -2.71 -5.02 16.92
C HIS A 77 -3.48 -6.34 16.68
N ASP A 78 -3.32 -6.97 15.51
CA ASP A 78 -4.00 -8.20 15.10
C ASP A 78 -5.55 -8.16 15.26
N VAL A 79 -6.13 -6.96 15.19
CA VAL A 79 -7.58 -6.75 15.33
C VAL A 79 -8.33 -7.17 14.06
N ILE A 80 -7.62 -7.27 12.93
CA ILE A 80 -8.11 -7.87 11.69
C ILE A 80 -7.21 -9.05 11.34
N SER A 81 -7.81 -10.18 10.96
CA SER A 81 -7.10 -11.24 10.27
C SER A 81 -6.76 -10.76 8.86
N LEU A 82 -5.50 -10.42 8.61
CA LEU A 82 -5.02 -10.12 7.26
C LEU A 82 -5.24 -11.32 6.33
N ASP A 83 -5.73 -11.06 5.13
CA ASP A 83 -5.68 -12.05 4.04
C ASP A 83 -4.24 -12.10 3.48
N VAL A 84 -3.37 -12.76 4.23
CA VAL A 84 -1.94 -12.91 3.90
C VAL A 84 -1.74 -13.49 2.49
N PRO A 85 -2.45 -14.55 2.05
CA PRO A 85 -2.35 -15.03 0.67
C PRO A 85 -2.68 -13.97 -0.39
N ARG A 86 -3.78 -13.22 -0.22
CA ARG A 86 -4.18 -12.15 -1.16
C ARG A 86 -3.13 -11.04 -1.21
N ILE A 87 -2.71 -10.55 -0.04
CA ILE A 87 -1.74 -9.45 0.06
C ILE A 87 -0.40 -9.88 -0.55
N ARG A 88 0.09 -11.09 -0.24
CA ARG A 88 1.33 -11.64 -0.82
C ARG A 88 1.26 -11.72 -2.34
N ARG A 89 0.14 -12.20 -2.90
CA ARG A 89 -0.07 -12.30 -4.35
C ARG A 89 0.02 -10.93 -5.01
N ILE A 90 -0.70 -9.94 -4.47
CA ILE A 90 -0.69 -8.56 -4.97
C ILE A 90 0.72 -7.95 -4.86
N ALA A 91 1.38 -8.08 -3.71
CA ALA A 91 2.73 -7.58 -3.48
C ALA A 91 3.76 -8.19 -4.43
N THR A 92 3.66 -9.49 -4.73
CA THR A 92 4.55 -10.19 -5.68
C THR A 92 4.38 -9.63 -7.09
N VAL A 93 3.15 -9.42 -7.52
CA VAL A 93 2.89 -8.90 -8.87
C VAL A 93 3.33 -7.42 -8.99
N ILE A 94 3.09 -6.59 -7.97
CA ILE A 94 3.61 -5.22 -7.92
C ILE A 94 5.14 -5.21 -7.96
N ALA A 95 5.81 -6.12 -7.25
CA ALA A 95 7.26 -6.24 -7.27
C ALA A 95 7.79 -6.59 -8.68
N THR A 96 7.12 -7.50 -9.39
CA THR A 96 7.47 -7.81 -10.79
C THR A 96 7.31 -6.59 -11.70
N GLU A 97 6.22 -5.83 -11.55
CA GLU A 97 6.03 -4.58 -12.31
C GLU A 97 7.06 -3.51 -11.93
N ALA A 98 7.47 -3.43 -10.66
CA ALA A 98 8.52 -2.53 -10.21
C ALA A 98 9.84 -2.79 -10.96
N ASP A 99 10.22 -4.05 -11.11
CA ASP A 99 11.42 -4.45 -11.86
C ASP A 99 11.30 -4.12 -13.36
N ILE A 100 10.15 -4.44 -13.97
CA ILE A 100 9.88 -4.20 -15.41
C ILE A 100 9.93 -2.70 -15.72
N ARG A 101 9.25 -1.89 -14.90
CA ARG A 101 9.13 -0.44 -15.09
C ARG A 101 10.32 0.33 -14.55
N LYS A 102 11.19 -0.32 -13.76
CA LYS A 102 12.26 0.33 -12.99
C LYS A 102 11.71 1.47 -12.14
N ASP A 103 10.65 1.20 -11.39
CA ASP A 103 9.96 2.21 -10.59
C ASP A 103 10.20 2.00 -9.08
N ALA A 104 10.86 2.97 -8.47
CA ALA A 104 11.22 2.96 -7.07
C ALA A 104 10.00 3.06 -6.12
N ARG A 105 8.91 3.73 -6.55
CA ARG A 105 7.68 3.84 -5.76
C ARG A 105 6.94 2.52 -5.70
N LEU A 106 6.96 1.74 -6.79
CA LEU A 106 6.41 0.38 -6.81
C LEU A 106 7.19 -0.57 -5.91
N HIS A 107 8.52 -0.48 -5.89
CA HIS A 107 9.34 -1.21 -4.91
C HIS A 107 8.99 -0.82 -3.45
N ALA A 108 8.78 0.47 -3.17
CA ALA A 108 8.37 0.89 -1.83
C ALA A 108 6.96 0.41 -1.46
N ALA A 109 6.03 0.37 -2.42
CA ALA A 109 4.68 -0.16 -2.22
C ALA A 109 4.70 -1.67 -1.94
N SER A 110 5.47 -2.46 -2.71
CA SER A 110 5.62 -3.89 -2.45
C SER A 110 6.30 -4.16 -1.11
N ALA A 111 7.32 -3.37 -0.76
CA ALA A 111 7.99 -3.44 0.54
C ALA A 111 7.01 -3.25 1.70
N TYR A 112 6.16 -2.23 1.61
CA TYR A 112 5.12 -1.97 2.61
C TYR A 112 4.14 -3.15 2.74
N LEU A 113 3.68 -3.73 1.64
CA LEU A 113 2.75 -4.86 1.68
C LEU A 113 3.40 -6.12 2.29
N TYR A 114 4.65 -6.43 1.93
CA TYR A 114 5.39 -7.53 2.57
C TYR A 114 5.61 -7.29 4.06
N TRP A 115 5.85 -6.04 4.45
CA TRP A 115 6.00 -5.65 5.84
C TRP A 115 4.71 -5.88 6.63
N MET A 116 3.55 -5.52 6.08
CA MET A 116 2.26 -5.74 6.74
C MET A 116 1.98 -7.23 7.02
N ILE A 117 2.46 -8.13 6.16
CA ILE A 117 2.31 -9.59 6.32
C ILE A 117 3.52 -10.27 6.98
N ARG A 118 4.38 -9.49 7.65
CA ARG A 118 5.55 -9.95 8.41
C ARG A 118 6.63 -10.68 7.59
N GLU A 119 6.68 -10.46 6.27
CA GLU A 119 7.77 -10.94 5.40
C GLU A 119 8.95 -9.95 5.41
N HIS A 120 9.55 -9.74 6.58
CA HIS A 120 10.53 -8.68 6.84
C HIS A 120 11.73 -8.71 5.89
N GLU A 121 12.23 -9.89 5.51
CA GLU A 121 13.36 -10.00 4.58
C GLU A 121 13.02 -9.45 3.19
N ARG A 122 11.84 -9.81 2.65
CA ARG A 122 11.37 -9.32 1.34
C ARG A 122 11.03 -7.83 1.40
N ALA A 123 10.44 -7.41 2.51
CA ALA A 123 10.14 -6.00 2.76
C ALA A 123 11.44 -5.16 2.76
N ALA A 124 12.45 -5.58 3.52
CA ALA A 124 13.74 -4.89 3.60
C ALA A 124 14.44 -4.84 2.23
N LEU A 125 14.46 -5.96 1.50
CA LEU A 125 15.05 -6.01 0.17
C LEU A 125 14.42 -4.98 -0.77
N HIS A 126 13.09 -4.96 -0.88
CA HIS A 126 12.40 -4.02 -1.76
C HIS A 126 12.52 -2.56 -1.29
N ALA A 127 12.53 -2.30 0.02
CA ALA A 127 12.72 -0.96 0.54
C ALA A 127 14.14 -0.43 0.23
N LEU A 128 15.17 -1.26 0.40
CA LEU A 128 16.54 -0.91 0.03
C LEU A 128 16.70 -0.69 -1.47
N THR A 129 16.08 -1.54 -2.30
CA THR A 129 16.05 -1.34 -3.76
C THR A 129 15.41 0.01 -4.10
N ALA A 130 14.25 0.35 -3.52
CA ALA A 130 13.61 1.64 -3.72
C ALA A 130 14.53 2.81 -3.36
N LEU A 131 15.17 2.78 -2.19
CA LEU A 131 16.07 3.84 -1.73
C LEU A 131 17.35 3.95 -2.55
N SER A 132 17.84 2.85 -3.11
CA SER A 132 18.98 2.87 -4.04
C SER A 132 18.67 3.56 -5.37
N MET A 133 17.39 3.65 -5.73
CA MET A 133 16.89 4.29 -6.95
C MET A 133 16.47 5.74 -6.71
N ASP A 134 15.78 6.01 -5.60
CA ASP A 134 15.44 7.37 -5.12
C ASP A 134 15.42 7.37 -3.58
N ASP A 135 16.41 8.01 -2.99
CA ASP A 135 16.64 8.08 -1.54
C ASP A 135 15.60 8.94 -0.79
N ARG A 136 14.71 9.63 -1.53
CA ARG A 136 13.65 10.48 -0.96
C ARG A 136 12.32 9.76 -0.79
N ILE A 137 12.23 8.46 -1.12
CA ILE A 137 10.99 7.69 -0.97
C ILE A 137 10.73 7.37 0.50
N GLN A 138 9.98 8.26 1.15
CA GLN A 138 9.63 8.17 2.56
C GLN A 138 8.98 6.83 2.96
N LEU A 139 8.17 6.23 2.07
CA LEU A 139 7.51 4.95 2.35
C LEU A 139 8.54 3.82 2.60
N ALA A 140 9.63 3.79 1.83
CA ALA A 140 10.68 2.80 2.02
C ALA A 140 11.45 3.03 3.34
N THR A 141 11.69 4.29 3.71
CA THR A 141 12.26 4.65 5.01
C THR A 141 11.37 4.20 6.16
N ILE A 142 10.06 4.43 6.06
CA ILE A 142 9.07 4.01 7.07
C ILE A 142 9.12 2.49 7.26
N VAL A 143 9.18 1.72 6.18
CA VAL A 143 9.25 0.25 6.25
C VAL A 143 10.52 -0.20 6.98
N LEU A 144 11.69 0.32 6.61
CA LEU A 144 12.95 -0.07 7.26
C LEU A 144 12.98 0.31 8.75
N THR A 145 12.57 1.53 9.08
CA THR A 145 12.47 1.97 10.48
C THR A 145 11.47 1.12 11.26
N GLY A 146 10.35 0.74 10.65
CA GLY A 146 9.36 -0.14 11.25
C GLY A 146 9.90 -1.54 11.55
N ILE A 147 10.63 -2.13 10.60
CA ILE A 147 11.32 -3.43 10.79
C ILE A 147 12.35 -3.34 11.91
N GLU A 148 13.20 -2.31 11.92
CA GLU A 148 14.22 -2.10 12.96
C GLU A 148 13.61 -1.96 14.36
N GLN A 149 12.43 -1.35 14.46
CA GLN A 149 11.69 -1.19 15.71
C GLN A 149 10.85 -2.42 16.10
N GLY A 150 10.81 -3.46 15.26
CA GLY A 150 10.05 -4.70 15.52
C GLY A 150 8.54 -4.53 15.39
N PHE A 151 8.07 -3.66 14.48
CA PHE A 151 6.67 -3.55 14.10
C PHE A 151 6.42 -4.24 12.75
N PRO A 152 5.27 -4.89 12.50
CA PRO A 152 4.35 -5.42 13.52
C PRO A 152 5.08 -6.36 14.48
N ARG A 153 4.70 -6.38 15.77
CA ARG A 153 5.30 -7.31 16.74
C ARG A 153 4.88 -8.75 16.40
N ASP A 154 5.80 -9.70 16.61
CA ASP A 154 5.54 -11.13 16.47
C ASP A 154 4.40 -11.63 17.37
#